data_AF-A0A7T6VF85-F1
#
_entry.id   AF-A0A7T6VF85-F1
#
_cell.length_a   1.000
_cell.length_b   1.000
_cell.length_c   1.000
_cell.angle_alpha   90.00
_cell.angle_beta   90.00
_cell.angle_gamma   90.00
#
_symmetry.space_group_name_H-M   'P 1'
#
loop_
_entity.id
_entity.type
_entity.pdbx_description
1 polymer ?
#
loop_
_entity_poly.entity_id
_entity_poly.type
_entity_poly.pdbx_seq_one_letter_code
_entity_poly.pdbx_strand_id
1 'polypeptide(L)'
;MKAFRQFSIPRFVALWWLSLLACAVWMTASYWYASEVLGTATPLQYALIFLGFTVGLIADELCDRWRWHLACILHIEDVVDGVCPDREHEIAQAAVWRWYEHRGKPWWISSHRERPHVRTADAWQRFEAYDRAMKRQIRAARNHEV
;
A
#
# COMPACT_ATOMS: atom_id res chain seq x y z
N MET A 1 11.64 -13.38 5.11
CA MET A 1 11.04 -12.93 3.84
C MET A 1 9.52 -13.09 3.75
N LYS A 2 8.78 -13.18 4.87
CA LYS A 2 7.30 -13.12 4.85
C LYS A 2 6.76 -11.68 4.90
N ALA A 3 7.49 -10.75 5.53
CA ALA A 3 7.11 -9.34 5.63
C ALA A 3 6.97 -8.62 4.28
N PHE A 4 7.81 -8.96 3.29
CA PHE A 4 7.71 -8.41 1.93
C PHE A 4 6.75 -9.19 1.01
N ARG A 5 6.28 -10.38 1.41
CA ARG A 5 5.31 -11.17 0.64
C ARG A 5 3.86 -10.74 0.90
N GLN A 6 3.68 -9.65 1.65
CA GLN A 6 2.41 -8.96 1.91
C GLN A 6 2.11 -7.87 0.86
N PHE A 7 2.94 -7.80 -0.20
CA PHE A 7 2.84 -6.81 -1.28
C PHE A 7 2.24 -7.33 -2.59
N SER A 8 2.05 -8.63 -2.73
CA SER A 8 1.23 -9.15 -3.82
C SER A 8 -0.22 -8.90 -3.44
N ILE A 9 -0.98 -8.18 -4.29
CA ILE A 9 -2.44 -8.15 -4.17
C ILE A 9 -2.85 -9.62 -4.02
N PRO A 10 -3.50 -10.00 -2.89
CA PRO A 10 -3.89 -11.38 -2.69
C PRO A 10 -4.65 -11.81 -3.94
N ARG A 11 -4.29 -12.95 -4.53
CA ARG A 11 -4.93 -13.40 -5.78
C ARG A 11 -6.46 -13.34 -5.68
N PHE A 12 -6.98 -13.64 -4.50
CA PHE A 12 -8.38 -13.46 -4.15
C PHE A 12 -8.90 -12.02 -4.34
N VAL A 13 -8.23 -11.00 -3.78
CA VAL A 13 -8.61 -9.59 -3.92
C VAL A 13 -8.50 -9.13 -5.37
N ALA A 14 -7.45 -9.55 -6.10
CA ALA A 14 -7.29 -9.21 -7.51
C ALA A 14 -8.43 -9.81 -8.37
N LEU A 15 -8.78 -11.08 -8.14
CA LEU A 15 -9.90 -11.74 -8.81
C LEU A 15 -11.24 -11.08 -8.45
N TRP A 16 -11.40 -10.66 -7.18
CA TRP A 16 -12.60 -9.95 -6.73
C TRP A 16 -12.75 -8.59 -7.42
N TRP A 17 -11.68 -7.78 -7.50
CA TRP A 17 -11.69 -6.53 -8.26
C TRP A 17 -11.99 -6.74 -9.74
N LEU A 18 -11.36 -7.76 -10.38
CA LEU A 18 -11.63 -8.09 -11.77
C LEU A 18 -13.10 -8.50 -11.97
N SER A 19 -13.67 -9.27 -11.05
CA SER A 19 -15.08 -9.66 -11.09
C SER A 19 -16.00 -8.45 -10.94
N LEU A 20 -15.70 -7.53 -10.02
CA LEU A 20 -16.46 -6.28 -9.87
C LEU A 20 -16.39 -5.41 -11.12
N LEU A 21 -15.21 -5.24 -11.72
CA LEU A 21 -15.03 -4.49 -12.96
C LEU A 21 -15.79 -5.16 -14.12
N ALA A 22 -15.67 -6.47 -14.27
CA ALA A 22 -16.42 -7.22 -15.30
C ALA A 22 -17.93 -7.05 -15.13
N CYS A 23 -18.42 -7.10 -13.88
CA CYS A 23 -19.82 -6.87 -13.56
C CYS A 23 -20.27 -5.44 -13.89
N ALA A 24 -19.48 -4.44 -13.51
CA ALA A 24 -19.77 -3.04 -13.79
C ALA A 24 -19.79 -2.74 -15.31
N VAL A 25 -18.85 -3.30 -16.07
CA VAL A 25 -18.81 -3.18 -17.53
C VAL A 25 -20.04 -3.86 -18.16
N TRP A 26 -20.37 -5.08 -17.73
CA TRP A 26 -21.54 -5.80 -18.22
C TRP A 26 -22.86 -5.05 -17.94
N MET A 27 -22.99 -4.51 -16.73
CA MET A 27 -24.13 -3.68 -16.34
C MET A 27 -24.21 -2.41 -17.20
N THR A 28 -23.07 -1.76 -17.46
CA THR A 28 -23.03 -0.58 -18.33
C THR A 28 -23.51 -0.89 -19.74
N ALA A 29 -23.07 -1.99 -20.34
CA ALA A 29 -23.52 -2.42 -21.67
C ALA A 29 -25.01 -2.78 -21.69
N SER A 30 -25.50 -3.49 -20.67
CA SER A 30 -26.90 -3.90 -20.59
C SER A 30 -27.84 -2.70 -20.38
N TYR A 31 -27.44 -1.74 -19.55
CA TYR A 31 -28.22 -0.55 -19.24
C TYR A 31 -28.15 0.51 -20.34
N TRP A 32 -27.09 0.49 -21.16
CA TRP A 32 -27.05 1.22 -22.43
C TRP A 32 -28.19 0.76 -23.34
N TYR A 33 -28.28 -0.55 -23.60
CA TYR A 33 -29.33 -1.11 -24.44
C TYR A 33 -30.74 -0.84 -23.86
N ALA A 34 -30.91 -1.00 -22.54
CA ALA A 34 -32.16 -0.67 -21.87
C ALA A 34 -32.54 0.81 -22.03
N SER A 35 -31.55 1.71 -22.00
CA SER A 35 -31.74 3.15 -22.21
C SER A 35 -32.23 3.48 -23.62
N GLU A 36 -31.68 2.82 -24.64
CA GLU A 36 -32.16 2.93 -26.02
C GLU A 36 -33.60 2.44 -26.18
N VAL A 37 -33.92 1.27 -25.60
CA VAL A 37 -35.27 0.67 -25.69
C VAL A 37 -36.32 1.49 -24.94
N LEU A 38 -35.97 2.04 -23.78
CA LEU A 38 -36.87 2.86 -22.96
C LEU A 38 -36.95 4.32 -23.43
N GLY A 39 -36.07 4.75 -24.33
CA GLY A 39 -35.96 6.15 -24.77
C GLY A 39 -35.57 7.13 -23.65
N THR A 40 -34.95 6.64 -22.56
CA THR A 40 -34.61 7.45 -21.38
C THR A 40 -33.17 7.18 -20.95
N ALA A 41 -32.45 8.22 -20.54
CA ALA A 41 -31.04 8.12 -20.11
C ALA A 41 -30.86 7.59 -18.68
N THR A 42 -31.94 7.44 -17.91
CA THR A 42 -31.89 7.06 -16.49
C THR A 42 -31.19 5.72 -16.23
N PRO A 43 -31.38 4.64 -17.02
CA PRO A 43 -30.69 3.38 -16.75
C PRO A 43 -29.17 3.54 -16.92
N LEU A 44 -28.75 4.23 -17.98
CA LEU A 44 -27.34 4.47 -18.25
C LEU A 44 -26.67 5.30 -17.14
N GLN A 45 -27.36 6.30 -16.59
CA GLN A 45 -26.86 7.10 -15.47
C GLN A 45 -26.56 6.24 -14.24
N TYR A 46 -27.48 5.35 -13.84
CA TYR A 46 -27.25 4.45 -12.71
C TYR A 46 -26.06 3.51 -12.94
N ALA A 47 -25.91 2.98 -14.16
CA ALA A 47 -24.79 2.10 -14.48
C ALA A 47 -23.43 2.84 -14.44
N LEU A 48 -23.37 4.08 -14.93
CA LEU A 48 -22.16 4.91 -14.86
C LEU A 48 -21.82 5.30 -13.42
N ILE A 49 -22.81 5.58 -12.56
CA ILE A 49 -22.59 5.82 -11.13
C ILE A 49 -21.97 4.58 -10.47
N PHE A 50 -22.52 3.40 -10.77
CA PHE A 50 -21.99 2.13 -10.24
C PHE A 50 -20.57 1.84 -10.72
N LEU A 51 -20.27 2.11 -12.00
CA LEU A 51 -18.93 2.00 -12.55
C LEU A 51 -17.95 2.95 -11.84
N GLY A 52 -18.33 4.23 -11.70
CA GLY A 52 -17.53 5.23 -11.00
C GLY A 52 -17.25 4.84 -9.54
N PHE A 53 -18.26 4.32 -8.85
CA PHE A 53 -18.11 3.81 -7.48
C PHE A 53 -17.14 2.63 -7.40
N THR A 54 -17.26 1.67 -8.32
CA THR A 54 -16.38 0.49 -8.38
C THR A 54 -14.93 0.88 -8.62
N VAL A 55 -14.68 1.80 -9.57
CA VAL A 55 -13.35 2.33 -9.83
C VAL A 55 -12.81 3.10 -8.63
N GLY A 56 -13.66 3.91 -7.98
CA GLY A 56 -13.31 4.67 -6.79
C GLY A 56 -12.82 3.78 -5.64
N LEU A 57 -13.56 2.69 -5.35
CA LEU A 57 -13.16 1.72 -4.32
C LEU A 57 -11.81 1.08 -4.59
N ILE A 58 -11.58 0.65 -5.84
CA ILE A 58 -10.31 0.03 -6.22
C ILE A 58 -9.18 1.05 -6.10
N ALA A 59 -9.38 2.27 -6.57
CA ALA A 59 -8.38 3.33 -6.53
C ALA A 59 -8.02 3.75 -5.09
N ASP A 60 -9.02 3.83 -4.20
CA ASP A 60 -8.82 4.15 -2.78
C ASP A 60 -7.96 3.08 -2.09
N GLU A 61 -8.29 1.81 -2.28
CA GLU A 61 -7.51 0.71 -1.71
C GLU A 61 -6.08 0.64 -2.29
N LEU A 62 -5.93 0.94 -3.59
CA LEU A 62 -4.60 1.03 -4.22
C LEU A 62 -3.80 2.20 -3.64
N CYS A 63 -4.45 3.35 -3.40
CA CYS A 63 -3.83 4.54 -2.84
C CYS A 63 -3.30 4.26 -1.42
N ASP A 64 -4.11 3.63 -0.57
CA ASP A 64 -3.69 3.30 0.80
C ASP A 64 -2.55 2.29 0.83
N ARG A 65 -2.59 1.26 -0.03
CA ARG A 65 -1.47 0.31 -0.18
C ARG A 65 -0.20 1.00 -0.67
N TRP A 66 -0.32 1.92 -1.63
CA TRP A 66 0.80 2.71 -2.14
C TRP A 66 1.40 3.61 -1.06
N ARG A 67 0.56 4.31 -0.28
CA ARG A 67 0.98 5.16 0.83
C ARG A 67 1.74 4.38 1.89
N TRP A 68 1.22 3.20 2.25
CA TRP A 68 1.89 2.29 3.16
C TRP A 68 3.25 1.85 2.63
N HIS A 69 3.34 1.53 1.33
CA HIS A 69 4.60 1.13 0.70
C HIS A 69 5.66 2.22 0.77
N LEU A 70 5.29 3.45 0.40
CA LEU A 70 6.18 4.60 0.48
C LEU A 70 6.64 4.87 1.92
N ALA A 71 5.73 4.74 2.91
CA ALA A 71 6.06 4.90 4.32
C ALA A 71 7.12 3.89 4.77
N CYS A 72 6.97 2.61 4.40
CA CYS A 72 7.96 1.57 4.70
C CYS A 72 9.33 1.87 4.08
N ILE A 73 9.37 2.25 2.80
CA ILE A 73 10.64 2.54 2.11
C ILE A 73 11.36 3.68 2.82
N LEU A 74 10.67 4.79 3.04
CA LEU A 74 11.28 5.98 3.62
C LEU A 74 11.70 5.80 5.07
N HIS A 75 10.99 4.95 5.81
CA HIS A 75 11.37 4.56 7.16
C HIS A 75 12.69 3.77 7.15
N ILE A 76 12.82 2.78 6.25
CA ILE A 76 14.07 2.01 6.09
C ILE A 76 15.23 2.93 5.70
N GLU A 77 14.99 3.83 4.76
CA GLU A 77 16.00 4.80 4.31
C GLU A 77 16.43 5.73 5.45
N ASP A 78 15.50 6.26 6.25
CA ASP A 78 15.84 7.09 7.41
C ASP A 78 16.59 6.33 8.51
N VAL A 79 16.34 5.02 8.67
CA VAL A 79 17.10 4.16 9.59
C VAL A 79 18.53 3.98 9.10
N VAL A 80 18.72 3.75 7.79
CA VAL A 80 20.06 3.63 7.18
C VAL A 80 20.82 4.96 7.28
N ASP A 81 20.16 6.06 6.98
CA ASP A 81 20.72 7.41 7.08
C ASP A 81 20.97 7.82 8.55
N GLY A 82 20.38 7.10 9.52
CA GLY A 82 20.52 7.37 10.96
C GLY A 82 19.76 8.61 11.42
N VAL A 83 18.75 9.03 10.65
CA VAL A 83 17.85 10.15 10.95
C VAL A 83 16.67 9.68 11.81
N CYS A 84 16.27 8.41 11.65
CA CYS A 84 15.21 7.83 12.46
C CYS A 84 15.69 7.55 13.89
N PRO A 85 14.97 7.99 14.93
CA PRO A 85 15.29 7.64 16.33
C PRO A 85 14.96 6.18 16.66
N ASP A 86 14.21 5.48 15.80
CA ASP A 86 13.79 4.11 16.04
C ASP A 86 15.00 3.15 16.01
N ARG A 87 15.09 2.32 17.05
CA ARG A 87 16.16 1.32 17.20
C ARG A 87 15.80 0.05 16.42
N GLU A 88 16.82 -0.77 16.14
CA GLU A 88 16.75 -2.05 15.41
C GLU A 88 15.65 -3.02 15.88
N HIS A 89 15.07 -2.84 17.07
CA HIS A 89 14.11 -3.76 17.69
C HIS A 89 12.65 -3.26 17.59
N GLU A 90 12.42 -2.01 17.18
CA GLU A 90 11.08 -1.40 17.18
C GLU A 90 10.38 -1.41 15.83
N ILE A 91 10.99 -2.01 14.78
CA ILE A 91 10.50 -2.01 13.40
C ILE A 91 9.31 -2.98 13.21
N ALA A 92 8.30 -2.82 14.04
CA ALA A 92 6.97 -3.36 13.83
C ALA A 92 6.18 -2.41 12.91
N GLN A 93 5.10 -2.91 12.30
CA GLN A 93 4.13 -2.07 11.57
C GLN A 93 3.72 -0.82 12.38
N ALA A 94 3.58 -0.97 13.69
CA ALA A 94 3.25 0.14 14.59
C ALA A 94 4.32 1.25 14.63
N ALA A 95 5.61 0.96 14.47
CA ALA A 95 6.63 2.01 14.43
C ALA A 95 6.67 2.73 13.09
N VAL A 96 6.56 2.00 11.98
CA VAL A 96 6.46 2.62 10.64
C VAL A 96 5.27 3.57 10.58
N TRP A 97 4.13 3.18 11.17
CA TRP A 97 2.94 4.02 11.21
C TRP A 97 3.07 5.22 12.16
N ARG A 98 3.64 5.04 13.36
CA ARG A 98 3.95 6.18 14.26
C ARG A 98 4.89 7.19 13.60
N TRP A 99 5.92 6.71 12.92
CA TRP A 99 6.85 7.55 12.16
C TRP A 99 6.13 8.30 11.02
N TYR A 100 5.25 7.60 10.30
CA TYR A 100 4.43 8.18 9.24
C TYR A 100 3.51 9.29 9.77
N GLU A 101 2.82 9.07 10.91
CA GLU A 101 1.97 10.07 11.57
C GLU A 101 2.78 11.29 12.04
N HIS A 102 3.97 11.07 12.60
CA HIS A 102 4.85 12.15 13.07
C HIS A 102 5.40 13.05 11.95
N ARG A 103 5.55 12.56 10.71
CA ARG A 103 5.99 13.36 9.56
C ARG A 103 4.92 14.35 9.06
N GLY A 104 3.71 14.35 9.64
CA GLY A 104 2.75 15.46 9.58
C GLY A 104 2.08 15.73 8.24
N LYS A 105 2.42 15.01 7.16
CA LYS A 105 1.75 15.13 5.85
C LYS A 105 1.47 13.75 5.24
N PRO A 106 0.40 13.07 5.69
CA PRO A 106 0.02 11.74 5.20
C PRO A 106 -0.13 11.67 3.67
N TRP A 107 -0.55 12.78 3.06
CA TRP A 107 -0.88 12.88 1.64
C TRP A 107 0.27 13.38 0.74
N TRP A 108 1.40 13.84 1.32
CA TRP A 108 2.47 14.54 0.58
C TRP A 108 3.86 14.02 0.96
N ILE A 109 4.00 12.71 0.96
CA ILE A 109 5.29 12.07 1.19
C ILE A 109 6.11 12.18 -0.10
N SER A 110 7.09 13.09 -0.10
CA SER A 110 8.04 13.22 -1.19
C SER A 110 9.13 12.16 -1.07
N SER A 111 9.26 11.33 -2.11
CA SER A 111 10.39 10.42 -2.30
C SER A 111 11.71 11.16 -2.56
N HIS A 112 11.63 12.44 -2.95
CA HIS A 112 12.76 13.30 -3.32
C HIS A 112 13.14 14.30 -2.22
N ARG A 113 13.02 13.92 -0.94
CA ARG A 113 13.53 14.75 0.16
C ARG A 113 15.07 14.82 0.13
N GLU A 114 15.62 15.95 0.53
CA GLU A 114 17.06 16.07 0.79
C GLU A 114 17.48 15.08 1.87
N ARG A 115 18.57 14.35 1.61
CA ARG A 115 19.12 13.34 2.53
C ARG A 115 20.47 13.80 3.06
N PRO A 116 20.76 13.54 4.35
CA PRO A 116 22.08 13.80 4.89
C PRO A 116 23.11 12.90 4.19
N HIS A 117 24.30 13.45 3.91
CA HIS A 117 25.39 12.69 3.34
C HIS A 117 26.00 11.78 4.41
N VAL A 118 25.75 10.48 4.31
CA VAL A 118 26.30 9.47 5.22
C VAL A 118 27.39 8.68 4.51
N ARG A 119 28.46 8.34 5.24
CA ARG A 119 29.52 7.48 4.71
C ARG A 119 28.93 6.11 4.37
N THR A 120 29.21 5.61 3.17
CA THR A 120 28.67 4.33 2.67
C THR A 120 28.93 3.14 3.60
N ALA A 121 30.09 3.13 4.27
CA ALA A 121 30.44 2.10 5.25
C ALA A 121 29.50 2.10 6.48
N ASP A 122 29.13 3.28 6.98
CA ASP A 122 28.26 3.41 8.15
C ASP A 122 26.81 3.06 7.79
N ALA A 123 26.36 3.48 6.61
CA ALA A 123 25.08 3.08 6.04
C ALA A 123 24.99 1.55 5.87
N TRP A 124 26.06 0.91 5.37
CA TRP A 124 26.13 -0.54 5.21
C TRP A 124 26.06 -1.29 6.55
N GLN A 125 26.81 -0.83 7.56
CA GLN A 125 26.76 -1.44 8.90
C GLN A 125 25.37 -1.35 9.52
N ARG A 126 24.69 -0.21 9.38
CA ARG A 126 23.31 -0.03 9.87
C ARG A 126 22.33 -0.91 9.10
N PHE A 127 22.50 -1.05 7.79
CA PHE A 127 21.69 -1.95 6.99
C PHE A 127 21.87 -3.43 7.38
N GLU A 128 23.11 -3.89 7.63
CA GLU A 128 23.37 -5.26 8.09
C GLU A 128 22.82 -5.52 9.49
N ALA A 129 22.89 -4.54 10.38
CA ALA A 129 22.29 -4.65 11.71
C ALA A 129 20.76 -4.73 11.61
N TYR A 130 20.16 -3.88 10.77
CA TYR A 130 18.74 -3.90 10.43
C TYR A 130 18.28 -5.26 9.86
N ASP A 131 18.97 -5.80 8.86
CA ASP A 131 18.64 -7.09 8.25
C ASP A 131 18.73 -8.24 9.26
N ARG A 132 19.74 -8.22 10.14
CA ARG A 132 19.88 -9.21 11.23
C ARG A 132 18.73 -9.13 12.23
N ALA A 133 18.34 -7.93 12.64
CA ALA A 133 17.24 -7.73 13.59
C ALA A 133 15.90 -8.19 12.99
N MET A 134 15.63 -7.83 11.73
CA MET A 134 14.43 -8.27 11.01
C MET A 134 14.38 -9.80 10.87
N LYS A 135 15.51 -10.45 10.57
CA LYS A 135 15.60 -11.92 10.53
C LYS A 135 15.29 -12.57 11.89
N ARG A 136 15.72 -11.95 12.99
CA ARG A 136 15.43 -12.43 14.35
C ARG A 136 13.94 -12.34 14.69
N GLN A 137 13.31 -11.19 14.42
CA GLN A 137 11.87 -11.02 14.64
C GLN A 137 11.04 -12.04 13.83
N ILE A 138 11.40 -12.27 12.57
CA ILE A 138 10.71 -13.27 11.72
C ILE A 138 10.83 -14.68 12.30
N ARG A 139 11.99 -15.05 12.86
CA ARG A 139 12.17 -16.34 13.53
C ARG A 139 11.34 -16.45 14.81
N ALA A 140 11.31 -15.39 15.62
CA ALA A 140 10.53 -15.36 16.86
C ALA A 140 9.02 -15.47 16.59
N ALA A 141 8.50 -14.72 15.61
CA ALA A 141 7.09 -14.79 15.20
C ALA A 141 6.71 -16.19 14.70
N ARG A 142 7.58 -16.83 13.90
CA ARG A 142 7.36 -18.20 13.42
C ARG A 142 7.34 -19.24 14.55
N ASN A 143 8.10 -19.02 15.61
CA ASN A 143 8.16 -19.94 16.75
C ASN A 143 6.98 -19.76 17.72
N HIS A 144 6.34 -18.59 17.74
CA HIS A 144 5.13 -18.32 18.53
C HIS A 144 3.83 -18.78 17.85
N GLU A 145 3.86 -19.09 16.56
CA GLU A 145 2.75 -19.70 15.81
C GLU A 145 2.73 -21.25 15.89
N VAL A 146 3.62 -21.87 16.69
CA VAL A 146 3.68 -23.33 16.94
C VAL A 146 3.11 -23.66 18.31
#